data_AF-A0A417B008-F1
#
_entry.id   AF-A0A417B008-F1
#
_cell.length_a   1.000
_cell.length_b   1.000
_cell.length_c   1.000
_cell.angle_alpha   90.00
_cell.angle_beta   90.00
_cell.angle_gamma   90.00
#
_symmetry.space_group_name_H-M   'P 1'
#
loop_
_entity.id
_entity.type
_entity.pdbx_description
1 polymer ?
#
loop_
_entity_poly.entity_id
_entity_poly.type
_entity_poly.pdbx_seq_one_letter_code
_entity_poly.pdbx_strand_id
1 'polypeptide(L)'
;MSTSQFAVYQLKRKPELRNFLYRTYEELAQEQIPVQVGNYEQVYIGTMKPGETPEQVKKNIDQRQPHNYKGHAISTSDVLVLNDNGETIAYYVNKNSFVVVPDFMRIPSSSGGLTKNTAGYEISGKGGTWEVVDYILMEGKNFFLMEHEQHGKDVAYVVLDQNGKVLVDGTYNGFDDEVKQKIRDYLHPPTQDSPDKQKPKLENWQKYLENGEYLRSAEMTEEANYNMIDGLNNNAAPKKEKKRPKESVLAKLHQKEKEIARRSGKKAMQEIMGQDMERAKK
;
A
#
# COMPACT_ATOMS: atom_id res chain seq x y z
N MET A 1 3.08 4.82 2.49
CA MET A 1 3.09 4.94 3.95
C MET A 1 2.08 3.95 4.47
N SER A 2 2.53 2.89 5.14
CA SER A 2 1.66 1.93 5.81
C SER A 2 0.94 2.67 6.94
N THR A 3 -0.37 2.81 6.86
CA THR A 3 -1.17 3.41 7.94
C THR A 3 -1.83 2.28 8.71
N SER A 4 -1.38 2.06 9.95
CA SER A 4 -2.05 1.13 10.85
C SER A 4 -3.40 1.72 11.25
N GLN A 5 -4.44 0.89 11.18
CA GLN A 5 -5.83 1.29 11.38
C GLN A 5 -6.51 0.32 12.31
N PHE A 6 -7.60 0.76 12.91
CA PHE A 6 -8.50 -0.11 13.65
C PHE A 6 -9.95 0.21 13.32
N ALA A 7 -10.80 -0.79 13.48
CA ALA A 7 -12.24 -0.67 13.34
C ALA A 7 -12.94 -1.24 14.56
N VAL A 8 -14.03 -0.59 14.97
CA VAL A 8 -14.89 -1.03 16.06
C VAL A 8 -16.18 -1.56 15.47
N TYR A 9 -16.52 -2.79 15.82
CA TYR A 9 -17.73 -3.49 15.42
C TYR A 9 -18.61 -3.73 16.63
N GLN A 10 -19.90 -3.43 16.50
CA GLN A 10 -20.88 -3.64 17.56
C GLN A 10 -22.04 -4.47 17.02
N LEU A 11 -22.67 -5.28 17.87
CA LEU A 11 -23.82 -6.09 17.48
C LEU A 11 -24.93 -5.22 16.90
N LYS A 12 -25.51 -5.65 15.76
CA LYS A 12 -26.64 -4.96 15.14
C LYS A 12 -27.82 -4.92 16.11
N ARG A 13 -28.56 -3.81 16.13
CA ARG A 13 -29.74 -3.61 16.97
C ARG A 13 -30.98 -4.38 16.45
N LYS A 14 -30.88 -5.71 16.35
CA LYS A 14 -31.97 -6.61 15.96
C LYS A 14 -32.54 -7.34 17.17
N PRO A 15 -33.85 -7.66 17.21
CA PRO A 15 -34.46 -8.42 18.31
C PRO A 15 -33.76 -9.76 18.55
N GLU A 16 -33.42 -10.45 17.46
CA GLU A 16 -32.74 -11.75 17.43
C GLU A 16 -31.35 -11.74 18.08
N LEU A 17 -30.66 -10.59 18.07
CA LEU A 17 -29.29 -10.46 18.57
C LEU A 17 -29.23 -9.93 20.01
N ARG A 18 -30.37 -9.54 20.59
CA ARG A 18 -30.42 -8.97 21.96
C ARG A 18 -29.87 -9.93 23.01
N ASN A 19 -30.07 -11.23 22.82
CA ASN A 19 -29.61 -12.25 23.75
C ASN A 19 -28.08 -12.44 23.72
N PHE A 20 -27.38 -11.87 22.74
CA PHE A 20 -25.92 -11.94 22.61
C PHE A 20 -25.21 -10.70 23.17
N LEU A 21 -25.95 -9.65 23.51
CA LEU A 21 -25.37 -8.44 24.11
C LEU A 21 -24.77 -8.77 25.48
N TYR A 22 -23.56 -8.26 25.72
CA TYR A 22 -22.80 -8.42 26.97
C TYR A 22 -22.46 -9.86 27.38
N ARG A 23 -22.63 -10.83 26.48
CA ARG A 23 -22.17 -12.20 26.72
C ARG A 23 -20.65 -12.28 26.67
N THR A 24 -20.08 -13.21 27.42
CA THR A 24 -18.64 -13.48 27.33
C THR A 24 -18.35 -14.44 26.18
N TYR A 25 -17.08 -14.50 25.76
CA TYR A 25 -16.70 -15.42 24.69
C TYR A 25 -16.90 -16.89 25.09
N GLU A 26 -16.67 -17.21 26.37
CA GLU A 26 -16.85 -18.56 26.91
C GLU A 26 -18.30 -19.02 26.83
N GLU A 27 -19.26 -18.14 27.12
CA GLU A 27 -20.69 -18.43 27.01
C GLU A 27 -21.08 -18.70 25.55
N LEU A 28 -20.57 -17.90 24.60
CA LEU A 28 -20.80 -18.12 23.17
C LEU A 28 -20.18 -19.44 22.69
N ALA A 29 -18.97 -19.78 23.16
CA ALA A 29 -18.31 -21.03 22.81
C ALA A 29 -19.05 -22.27 23.36
N GLN A 30 -19.57 -22.21 24.58
CA GLN A 30 -20.37 -23.28 25.19
C GLN A 30 -21.65 -23.57 24.41
N GLU A 31 -22.32 -22.52 23.92
CA GLU A 31 -23.53 -22.63 23.10
C GLU A 31 -23.22 -22.81 21.59
N GLN A 32 -21.94 -22.95 21.21
CA GLN A 32 -21.48 -23.10 19.83
C GLN A 32 -21.93 -21.97 18.89
N ILE A 33 -22.02 -20.75 19.42
CA ILE A 33 -22.47 -19.56 18.69
C ILE A 33 -21.25 -18.86 18.07
N PRO A 34 -21.14 -18.81 16.73
CA PRO A 34 -19.99 -18.21 16.09
C PRO A 34 -20.08 -16.67 16.11
N VAL A 35 -18.96 -16.01 16.42
CA VAL A 35 -18.80 -14.55 16.30
C VAL A 35 -18.54 -14.21 14.84
N GLN A 36 -19.57 -13.77 14.11
CA GLN A 36 -19.50 -13.51 12.66
C GLN A 36 -19.77 -12.04 12.35
N VAL A 37 -18.98 -11.43 11.46
CA VAL A 37 -19.17 -10.02 11.03
C VAL A 37 -20.60 -9.72 10.53
N GLY A 38 -21.32 -10.71 9.99
CA GLY A 38 -22.71 -10.56 9.54
C GLY A 38 -23.69 -10.08 10.63
N ASN A 39 -23.41 -10.38 11.90
CA ASN A 39 -24.21 -9.97 13.06
C ASN A 39 -23.81 -8.59 13.61
N TYR A 40 -22.74 -8.00 13.09
CA TYR A 40 -22.14 -6.78 13.60
C TYR A 40 -22.20 -5.65 12.57
N GLU A 41 -22.14 -4.42 13.05
CA GLU A 41 -22.04 -3.20 12.28
C GLU A 41 -20.76 -2.46 12.65
N GLN A 42 -20.04 -1.95 11.64
CA GLN A 42 -18.86 -1.11 11.86
C GLN A 42 -19.32 0.28 12.32
N VAL A 43 -19.09 0.60 13.59
CA VAL A 43 -19.52 1.89 14.18
C VAL A 43 -18.45 2.96 14.10
N TYR A 44 -17.20 2.56 13.94
CA TYR A 44 -16.05 3.47 13.88
C TYR A 44 -14.87 2.85 13.14
N ILE A 45 -14.08 3.69 12.48
CA ILE A 45 -12.77 3.37 11.92
C ILE A 45 -11.82 4.52 12.23
N GLY A 46 -10.61 4.19 12.68
CA GLY A 46 -9.60 5.15 13.11
C GLY A 46 -8.19 4.68 12.76
N THR A 47 -7.21 5.56 12.98
CA THR A 47 -5.79 5.25 12.85
C THR A 47 -5.21 4.88 14.21
N MET A 48 -4.29 3.92 14.23
CA MET A 48 -3.54 3.50 15.43
C MET A 48 -2.04 3.66 15.21
N LYS A 49 -1.28 3.58 16.30
CA LYS A 49 0.18 3.48 16.19
C LYS A 49 0.57 2.04 15.81
N PRO A 50 1.62 1.83 15.00
CA PRO A 50 2.15 0.50 14.76
C PRO A 50 2.52 -0.21 16.07
N GLY A 51 2.18 -1.48 16.20
CA GLY A 51 2.38 -2.29 17.41
C GLY A 51 1.46 -1.95 18.59
N GLU A 52 0.44 -1.11 18.41
CA GLU A 52 -0.49 -0.77 19.49
C GLU A 52 -1.44 -1.93 19.81
N THR A 53 -1.62 -2.21 21.10
CA THR A 53 -2.45 -3.33 21.59
C THR A 53 -3.94 -2.97 21.62
N PRO A 54 -4.86 -3.96 21.59
CA PRO A 54 -6.29 -3.70 21.70
C PRO A 54 -6.67 -2.95 23.00
N GLU A 55 -5.95 -3.20 24.09
CA GLU A 55 -6.10 -2.49 25.37
C GLU A 55 -5.78 -1.00 25.25
N GLN A 56 -4.69 -0.66 24.58
CA GLN A 56 -4.27 0.73 24.35
C GLN A 56 -5.25 1.46 23.42
N VAL A 57 -5.66 0.81 22.33
CA VAL A 57 -6.68 1.36 21.41
C VAL A 57 -7.98 1.64 22.16
N LYS A 58 -8.48 0.68 22.93
CA LYS A 58 -9.69 0.86 23.75
C LYS A 58 -9.53 2.03 24.73
N LYS A 59 -8.41 2.09 25.45
CA LYS A 59 -8.12 3.18 26.39
C LYS A 59 -8.11 4.55 25.72
N ASN A 60 -7.54 4.67 24.53
CA ASN A 60 -7.49 5.94 23.79
C ASN A 60 -8.89 6.41 23.37
N ILE A 61 -9.74 5.49 22.92
CA ILE A 61 -11.13 5.79 22.53
C ILE A 61 -11.95 6.20 23.76
N ASP A 62 -11.80 5.48 24.87
CA ASP A 62 -12.48 5.76 26.13
C ASP A 62 -12.05 7.13 26.70
N GLN A 63 -10.78 7.53 26.53
CA GLN A 63 -10.27 8.84 26.95
C GLN A 63 -10.78 10.00 26.09
N ARG A 64 -10.84 9.80 24.77
CA ARG A 64 -11.28 10.84 23.83
C ARG A 64 -12.11 10.21 22.73
N GLN A 65 -13.42 10.14 22.97
CA GLN A 65 -14.33 9.57 22.00
C GLN A 65 -14.33 10.42 20.70
N PRO A 66 -14.09 9.82 19.54
CA PRO A 66 -14.10 10.51 18.26
C PRO A 66 -15.49 11.07 17.91
N HIS A 67 -15.54 12.23 17.26
CA HIS A 67 -16.81 12.89 16.89
C HIS A 67 -17.67 12.07 15.91
N ASN A 68 -17.04 11.26 15.08
CA ASN A 68 -17.69 10.38 14.11
C ASN A 68 -17.97 8.97 14.65
N TYR A 69 -17.81 8.74 15.95
CA TYR A 69 -18.12 7.47 16.59
C TYR A 69 -19.65 7.30 16.71
N LYS A 70 -20.23 6.31 16.03
CA LYS A 70 -21.69 6.13 15.92
C LYS A 70 -22.29 5.12 16.90
N GLY A 71 -21.46 4.56 17.79
CA GLY A 71 -21.81 3.47 18.69
C GLY A 71 -21.90 3.85 20.16
N HIS A 72 -22.02 2.84 21.01
CA HIS A 72 -21.83 2.97 22.46
C HIS A 72 -20.35 2.76 22.85
N ALA A 73 -19.95 3.13 24.07
CA ALA A 73 -18.60 2.87 24.54
C ALA A 73 -18.24 1.38 24.40
N ILE A 74 -16.97 1.08 24.12
CA ILE A 74 -16.52 -0.28 23.82
C ILE A 74 -16.75 -1.16 25.05
N SER A 75 -17.59 -2.18 24.90
CA SER A 75 -18.03 -3.04 26.00
C SER A 75 -17.98 -4.52 25.64
N THR A 76 -18.24 -5.38 26.63
CA THR A 76 -18.34 -6.82 26.41
C THR A 76 -19.33 -7.12 25.29
N SER A 77 -18.99 -8.04 24.39
CA SER A 77 -19.69 -8.35 23.14
C SER A 77 -19.37 -7.51 21.92
N ASP A 78 -18.58 -6.45 22.05
CA ASP A 78 -18.04 -5.75 20.88
C ASP A 78 -16.84 -6.49 20.27
N VAL A 79 -16.49 -6.15 19.03
CA VAL A 79 -15.29 -6.68 18.35
C VAL A 79 -14.42 -5.52 17.88
N LEU A 80 -13.14 -5.58 18.22
CA LEU A 80 -12.11 -4.65 17.78
C LEU A 80 -11.25 -5.33 16.72
N VAL A 81 -11.20 -4.76 15.52
CA VAL A 81 -10.35 -5.26 14.44
C VAL A 81 -9.16 -4.33 14.30
N LEU A 82 -7.96 -4.85 14.53
CA LEU A 82 -6.71 -4.12 14.34
C LEU A 82 -6.10 -4.52 13.01
N ASN A 83 -5.69 -3.55 12.22
CA ASN A 83 -4.90 -3.73 11.01
C ASN A 83 -3.57 -3.01 11.20
N ASP A 84 -2.52 -3.76 11.46
CA ASP A 84 -1.17 -3.21 11.58
C ASP A 84 -0.33 -3.62 10.38
N ASN A 85 0.04 -2.65 9.54
CA ASN A 85 0.82 -2.89 8.33
C ASN A 85 0.23 -4.01 7.44
N GLY A 86 -1.09 -4.04 7.29
CA GLY A 86 -1.82 -5.02 6.48
C GLY A 86 -2.26 -6.26 7.25
N GLU A 87 -1.59 -6.64 8.34
CA GLU A 87 -1.96 -7.77 9.20
C GLU A 87 -3.20 -7.43 10.01
N THR A 88 -4.29 -8.15 9.75
CA THR A 88 -5.59 -7.91 10.35
C THR A 88 -5.90 -8.97 11.40
N ILE A 89 -6.08 -8.55 12.65
CA ILE A 89 -6.44 -9.42 13.77
C ILE A 89 -7.73 -8.87 14.40
N ALA A 90 -8.72 -9.74 14.56
CA ALA A 90 -9.97 -9.40 15.23
C ALA A 90 -9.97 -9.90 16.68
N TYR A 91 -10.40 -9.04 17.59
CA TYR A 91 -10.44 -9.26 19.02
C TYR A 91 -11.87 -9.08 19.53
N TYR A 92 -12.43 -10.13 20.10
CA TYR A 92 -13.66 -10.06 20.86
C TYR A 92 -13.40 -9.42 22.21
N VAL A 93 -14.17 -8.39 22.55
CA VAL A 93 -14.08 -7.69 23.83
C VAL A 93 -14.82 -8.53 24.87
N ASN A 94 -14.05 -9.16 25.76
CA ASN A 94 -14.58 -9.84 26.94
C ASN A 94 -14.62 -8.86 28.13
N LYS A 95 -15.04 -9.30 29.32
CA LYS A 95 -15.17 -8.44 30.51
C LYS A 95 -13.88 -7.68 30.82
N ASN A 96 -12.77 -8.40 30.96
CA ASN A 96 -11.47 -7.85 31.36
C ASN A 96 -10.33 -8.31 30.44
N SER A 97 -10.65 -8.85 29.26
CA SER A 97 -9.67 -9.41 28.34
C SER A 97 -10.16 -9.29 26.90
N PHE A 98 -9.24 -9.54 25.97
CA PHE A 98 -9.51 -9.59 24.54
C PHE A 98 -9.24 -11.01 24.05
N VAL A 99 -10.19 -11.61 23.36
CA VAL A 99 -10.07 -12.96 22.80
C VAL A 99 -9.90 -12.86 21.29
N VAL A 100 -8.86 -13.48 20.74
CA VAL A 100 -8.65 -13.47 19.29
C VAL A 100 -9.76 -14.28 18.61
N VAL A 101 -10.45 -13.66 17.65
CA VAL A 101 -11.54 -14.26 16.86
C VAL A 101 -11.18 -14.24 15.38
N PRO A 102 -10.31 -15.15 14.93
CA PRO A 102 -9.68 -15.06 13.63
C PRO A 102 -10.66 -15.33 12.47
N ASP A 103 -11.79 -15.98 12.74
CA ASP A 103 -12.88 -16.20 11.77
C ASP A 103 -13.85 -15.02 11.64
N PHE A 104 -13.71 -13.95 12.44
CA PHE A 104 -14.69 -12.86 12.48
C PHE A 104 -14.94 -12.20 11.11
N MET A 105 -13.85 -11.87 10.40
CA MET A 105 -13.87 -11.22 9.10
C MET A 105 -14.11 -12.20 7.94
N ARG A 106 -14.25 -13.50 8.22
CA ARG A 106 -14.44 -14.50 7.20
C ARG A 106 -15.87 -14.44 6.67
N ILE A 107 -16.03 -13.92 5.46
CA ILE A 107 -17.23 -14.16 4.67
C ILE A 107 -17.13 -15.63 4.22
N PRO A 108 -18.16 -16.46 4.39
CA PRO A 108 -18.17 -17.80 3.80
C PRO A 108 -18.16 -17.65 2.27
N SER A 109 -16.96 -17.64 1.69
CA SER A 109 -16.79 -17.67 0.24
C SER A 109 -17.37 -18.98 -0.26
N SER A 110 -18.44 -18.87 -1.03
CA SER A 110 -19.05 -19.96 -1.77
C SER A 110 -17.97 -20.67 -2.60
N SER A 111 -17.81 -21.96 -2.35
CA SER A 111 -17.11 -22.96 -3.17
C SER A 111 -15.61 -22.77 -3.48
N GLY A 112 -14.76 -23.53 -2.77
CA GLY A 112 -13.54 -24.12 -3.36
C GLY A 112 -12.18 -23.66 -2.82
N GLY A 113 -12.11 -22.63 -1.99
CA GLY A 113 -10.84 -22.12 -1.43
C GLY A 113 -10.37 -22.87 -0.17
N LEU A 114 -9.09 -22.69 0.18
CA LEU A 114 -8.52 -23.20 1.42
C LEU A 114 -9.26 -22.65 2.65
N THR A 115 -9.38 -23.48 3.68
CA THR A 115 -10.06 -23.16 4.93
C THR A 115 -9.21 -23.57 6.12
N LYS A 116 -9.49 -23.03 7.31
CA LYS A 116 -8.79 -23.41 8.55
C LYS A 116 -8.85 -24.91 8.90
N ASN A 117 -9.83 -25.64 8.36
CA ASN A 117 -10.01 -27.07 8.62
C ASN A 117 -9.59 -27.91 7.41
N THR A 118 -8.86 -27.33 6.46
CA THR A 118 -8.41 -28.05 5.28
C THR A 118 -7.26 -28.97 5.68
N ALA A 119 -7.51 -30.27 5.54
CA ALA A 119 -6.54 -31.36 5.67
C ALA A 119 -6.57 -32.19 4.39
N GLY A 120 -5.56 -33.02 4.17
CA GLY A 120 -5.43 -33.86 2.99
C GLY A 120 -5.13 -33.09 1.71
N TYR A 121 -4.62 -31.87 1.80
CA TYR A 121 -4.42 -31.01 0.64
C TYR A 121 -3.14 -31.40 -0.11
N GLU A 122 -3.26 -31.67 -1.40
CA GLU A 122 -2.13 -31.94 -2.27
C GLU A 122 -1.62 -30.64 -2.90
N ILE A 123 -0.38 -30.27 -2.58
CA ILE A 123 0.26 -29.09 -3.15
C ILE A 123 0.98 -29.48 -4.44
N SER A 124 0.61 -28.86 -5.55
CA SER A 124 1.25 -29.10 -6.86
C SER A 124 2.79 -29.00 -6.77
N GLY A 125 3.47 -30.10 -7.11
CA GLY A 125 4.94 -30.18 -7.09
C GLY A 125 5.56 -30.57 -5.75
N LYS A 126 4.76 -30.80 -4.70
CA LYS A 126 5.22 -31.39 -3.43
C LYS A 126 4.53 -32.74 -3.22
N GLY A 127 5.30 -33.74 -2.82
CA GLY A 127 4.76 -35.04 -2.47
C GLY A 127 4.03 -34.98 -1.14
N GLY A 128 3.03 -35.85 -0.98
CA GLY A 128 2.28 -36.01 0.26
C GLY A 128 1.10 -35.05 0.42
N THR A 129 0.43 -35.23 1.55
CA THR A 129 -0.73 -34.44 1.97
C THR A 129 -0.33 -33.42 3.02
N TRP A 130 -1.00 -32.28 2.96
CA TRP A 130 -0.72 -31.13 3.81
C TRP A 130 -1.99 -30.67 4.53
N GLU A 131 -1.83 -30.21 5.75
CA GLU A 131 -2.91 -29.64 6.57
C GLU A 131 -2.63 -28.17 6.92
N VAL A 132 -3.71 -27.41 7.10
CA VAL A 132 -3.62 -26.01 7.55
C VAL A 132 -3.41 -25.97 9.06
N VAL A 133 -2.29 -25.40 9.50
CA VAL A 133 -1.96 -25.26 10.94
C VAL A 133 -2.21 -23.84 11.44
N ASP A 134 -1.97 -22.85 10.59
CA ASP A 134 -2.13 -21.44 10.96
C ASP A 134 -2.58 -20.62 9.75
N TYR A 135 -3.12 -19.43 9.99
CA TYR A 135 -3.51 -18.51 8.93
C TYR A 135 -3.48 -17.05 9.36
N ILE A 136 -3.27 -16.18 8.39
CA ILE A 136 -3.22 -14.73 8.58
C ILE A 136 -4.10 -14.03 7.54
N LEU A 137 -4.80 -13.00 7.98
CA LEU A 137 -5.55 -12.11 7.10
C LEU A 137 -4.69 -10.89 6.78
N MET A 138 -4.26 -10.76 5.53
CA MET A 138 -3.55 -9.57 5.06
C MET A 138 -4.33 -8.85 3.96
N GLU A 139 -4.62 -7.56 4.20
CA GLU A 139 -5.37 -6.69 3.27
C GLU A 139 -6.68 -7.30 2.72
N GLY A 140 -7.40 -8.05 3.56
CA GLY A 140 -8.64 -8.70 3.18
C GLY A 140 -8.50 -10.04 2.44
N LYS A 141 -7.27 -10.56 2.29
CA LYS A 141 -6.99 -11.90 1.73
C LYS A 141 -6.42 -12.83 2.79
N ASN A 142 -6.88 -14.08 2.79
CA ASN A 142 -6.38 -15.10 3.71
C ASN A 142 -5.16 -15.80 3.12
N PHE A 143 -4.14 -15.95 3.95
CA PHE A 143 -2.95 -16.75 3.67
C PHE A 143 -2.86 -17.87 4.70
N PHE A 144 -2.50 -19.06 4.26
CA PHE A 144 -2.54 -20.28 5.06
C PHE A 144 -1.14 -20.88 5.17
N LEU A 145 -0.79 -21.30 6.38
CA LEU A 145 0.43 -22.05 6.66
C LEU A 145 0.11 -23.54 6.65
N MET A 146 0.81 -24.26 5.79
CA MET A 146 0.63 -25.68 5.56
C MET A 146 1.74 -26.49 6.22
N GLU A 147 1.37 -27.51 6.98
CA GLU A 147 2.26 -28.53 7.55
C GLU A 147 2.06 -29.86 6.84
N HIS A 148 3.14 -30.63 6.69
CA HIS A 148 3.07 -31.94 6.05
C HIS A 148 2.49 -32.97 7.03
N GLU A 149 1.43 -33.67 6.68
CA GLU A 149 0.71 -34.53 7.65
C GLU A 149 1.57 -35.68 8.19
N GLN A 150 2.36 -36.33 7.33
CA GLN A 150 3.15 -37.51 7.75
C GLN A 150 4.46 -37.18 8.47
N HIS A 151 4.99 -35.99 8.23
CA HIS A 151 6.33 -35.59 8.68
C HIS A 151 6.28 -34.40 9.65
N GLY A 152 5.11 -33.79 9.84
CA GLY A 152 4.90 -32.65 10.72
C GLY A 152 6.00 -31.60 10.56
N LYS A 153 6.68 -31.36 11.68
CA LYS A 153 7.75 -30.37 11.85
C LYS A 153 9.10 -30.76 11.25
N ASP A 154 9.28 -32.01 10.82
CA ASP A 154 10.51 -32.44 10.15
C ASP A 154 10.58 -31.90 8.71
N VAL A 155 9.45 -31.43 8.18
CA VAL A 155 9.35 -30.79 6.86
C VAL A 155 9.01 -29.31 7.05
N ALA A 156 9.68 -28.47 6.26
CA ALA A 156 9.42 -27.03 6.28
C ALA A 156 7.98 -26.71 5.85
N TYR A 157 7.36 -25.75 6.54
CA TYR A 157 6.03 -25.27 6.22
C TYR A 157 5.99 -24.58 4.85
N VAL A 158 4.79 -24.53 4.28
CA VAL A 158 4.51 -23.92 2.98
C VAL A 158 3.39 -22.90 3.15
N VAL A 159 3.54 -21.71 2.57
CA VAL A 159 2.52 -20.66 2.65
C VAL A 159 1.75 -20.55 1.34
N LEU A 160 0.42 -20.68 1.43
CA LEU A 160 -0.51 -20.63 0.31
C LEU A 160 -1.47 -19.44 0.40
N ASP A 161 -1.90 -18.91 -0.74
CA ASP A 161 -3.07 -18.00 -0.84
C ASP A 161 -4.37 -18.83 -0.70
N GLN A 162 -5.51 -18.17 -0.46
CA GLN A 162 -6.85 -18.79 -0.45
C GLN A 162 -7.18 -19.62 -1.71
N ASN A 163 -6.51 -19.33 -2.83
CA ASN A 163 -6.64 -20.02 -4.10
C ASN A 163 -5.70 -21.23 -4.27
N GLY A 164 -4.87 -21.55 -3.27
CA GLY A 164 -3.89 -22.65 -3.35
C GLY A 164 -2.58 -22.29 -4.07
N LYS A 165 -2.33 -21.01 -4.38
CA LYS A 165 -1.06 -20.56 -4.96
C LYS A 165 0.03 -20.55 -3.88
N VAL A 166 1.15 -21.22 -4.14
CA VAL A 166 2.33 -21.19 -3.27
C VAL A 166 3.03 -19.83 -3.35
N LEU A 167 3.17 -19.16 -2.21
CA LEU A 167 3.95 -17.92 -2.09
C LEU A 167 5.35 -18.16 -1.54
N VAL A 168 5.46 -19.04 -0.55
CA VAL A 168 6.71 -19.35 0.13
C VAL A 168 6.80 -20.85 0.33
N ASP A 169 7.90 -21.44 -0.13
CA ASP A 169 8.28 -22.80 0.18
C ASP A 169 9.49 -22.78 1.12
N GLY A 170 9.40 -23.48 2.26
CA GLY A 170 10.57 -23.69 3.10
C GLY A 170 10.70 -22.77 4.31
N THR A 171 9.65 -22.59 5.11
CA THR A 171 9.73 -21.83 6.37
C THR A 171 9.64 -22.76 7.58
N TYR A 172 10.46 -22.56 8.60
CA TYR A 172 10.39 -23.34 9.85
C TYR A 172 9.76 -22.54 11.01
N ASN A 173 9.61 -21.23 10.85
CA ASN A 173 9.09 -20.31 11.88
C ASN A 173 7.66 -19.83 11.62
N GLY A 174 6.94 -20.44 10.67
CA GLY A 174 5.57 -20.01 10.32
C GLY A 174 5.54 -18.65 9.62
N PHE A 175 4.66 -17.74 10.08
CA PHE A 175 4.52 -16.38 9.55
C PHE A 175 5.57 -15.41 10.14
N ASP A 176 6.85 -15.66 9.85
CA ASP A 176 7.95 -14.77 10.21
C ASP A 176 7.90 -13.45 9.41
N ASP A 177 8.62 -12.42 9.83
CA ASP A 177 8.63 -11.10 9.18
C ASP A 177 9.05 -11.18 7.71
N GLU A 178 9.94 -12.11 7.34
CA GLU A 178 10.33 -12.37 5.95
C GLU A 178 9.15 -12.90 5.11
N VAL A 179 8.34 -13.79 5.69
CA VAL A 179 7.15 -14.35 5.04
C VAL A 179 6.10 -13.26 4.87
N LYS A 180 5.88 -12.47 5.93
CA LYS A 180 4.99 -11.31 5.90
C LYS A 180 5.41 -10.31 4.81
N GLN A 181 6.71 -10.07 4.64
CA GLN A 181 7.21 -9.21 3.57
C GLN A 181 6.95 -9.80 2.18
N LYS A 182 7.19 -11.11 1.96
CA LYS A 182 6.86 -11.76 0.68
C LYS A 182 5.37 -11.71 0.35
N ILE A 183 4.50 -11.86 1.35
CA ILE A 183 3.05 -11.70 1.19
C ILE A 183 2.72 -10.27 0.76
N ARG A 184 3.34 -9.26 1.38
CA ARG A 184 3.15 -7.85 0.99
C ARG A 184 3.64 -7.58 -0.43
N ASP A 185 4.81 -8.10 -0.81
CA ASP A 185 5.35 -7.94 -2.16
C ASP A 185 4.44 -8.63 -3.20
N TYR A 186 3.75 -9.71 -2.82
CA TYR A 186 2.73 -10.36 -3.65
C TYR A 186 1.44 -9.53 -3.77
N LEU A 187 1.01 -8.87 -2.69
CA LEU A 187 -0.18 -8.01 -2.68
C LEU A 187 0.05 -6.69 -3.44
N HIS A 188 1.24 -6.13 -3.28
CA HIS A 188 1.72 -4.93 -3.96
C HIS A 188 2.89 -5.30 -4.86
N PRO A 189 2.64 -6.01 -5.98
CA PRO A 189 3.71 -6.28 -6.91
C PRO A 189 4.37 -4.94 -7.26
N PRO A 190 5.72 -4.84 -7.16
CA PRO A 190 6.40 -3.66 -7.64
C PRO A 190 5.89 -3.48 -9.06
N THR A 191 5.30 -2.31 -9.34
CA THR A 191 4.80 -2.02 -10.67
C THR A 191 5.99 -2.29 -11.56
N GLN A 192 5.96 -3.39 -12.33
CA GLN A 192 6.94 -3.54 -13.36
C GLN A 192 6.69 -2.31 -14.22
N ASP A 193 7.68 -1.42 -14.26
CA ASP A 193 7.92 -0.61 -15.43
C ASP A 193 8.07 -1.63 -16.58
N SER A 194 6.94 -2.12 -17.08
CA SER A 194 6.86 -2.61 -18.43
C SER A 194 7.52 -1.50 -19.27
N PRO A 195 8.46 -1.81 -20.17
CA PRO A 195 8.89 -0.84 -21.17
C PRO A 195 7.71 -0.32 -22.04
N ASP A 196 6.49 -0.85 -21.84
CA ASP A 196 5.21 -0.40 -22.38
C ASP A 196 4.38 0.56 -21.49
N LYS A 197 4.96 1.20 -20.47
CA LYS A 197 4.50 2.54 -20.06
C LYS A 197 5.39 3.61 -20.70
N GLN A 198 5.53 3.55 -22.03
CA GLN A 198 5.55 4.81 -22.75
C GLN A 198 4.21 5.47 -22.43
N LYS A 199 4.19 6.46 -21.53
CA LYS A 199 3.20 7.53 -21.67
C LYS A 199 3.20 7.84 -23.17
N PRO A 200 2.06 7.77 -23.89
CA PRO A 200 2.05 8.12 -25.31
C PRO A 200 2.79 9.45 -25.40
N LYS A 201 3.75 9.63 -26.31
CA LYS A 201 4.48 10.90 -26.42
C LYS A 201 3.43 12.00 -26.55
N LEU A 202 3.10 12.65 -25.44
CA LEU A 202 2.09 13.69 -25.40
C LEU A 202 2.61 14.76 -26.35
N GLU A 203 1.83 15.07 -27.39
CA GLU A 203 2.14 16.22 -28.24
C GLU A 203 2.26 17.46 -27.35
N ASN A 204 3.03 18.46 -27.78
CA ASN A 204 3.36 19.59 -26.91
C ASN A 204 2.12 20.22 -26.23
N TRP A 205 0.99 20.34 -26.94
CA TRP A 205 -0.26 20.88 -26.41
C TRP A 205 -0.87 20.07 -25.26
N GLN A 206 -0.65 18.76 -25.26
CA GLN A 206 -1.19 17.80 -24.30
C GLN A 206 -0.42 17.88 -22.96
N LYS A 207 0.88 18.20 -23.02
CA LYS A 207 1.70 18.56 -21.85
C LYS A 207 1.29 19.89 -21.21
N TYR A 208 0.80 20.85 -22.02
CA TYR A 208 0.34 22.15 -21.52
C TYR A 208 -0.97 22.06 -20.74
N LEU A 209 -1.84 21.10 -21.05
CA LEU A 209 -3.09 20.87 -20.34
C LEU A 209 -2.85 20.26 -18.95
N GLU A 210 -1.96 19.27 -18.86
CA GLU A 210 -1.66 18.51 -17.63
C GLU A 210 -0.86 19.34 -16.61
N ASN A 211 0.01 20.25 -17.09
CA ASN A 211 0.79 21.15 -16.23
C ASN A 211 -0.02 22.36 -15.72
N GLY A 212 -1.25 22.57 -16.18
CA GLY A 212 -2.14 23.63 -15.69
C GLY A 212 -1.68 25.08 -15.96
N GLU A 213 -0.57 25.29 -16.68
CA GLU A 213 -0.05 26.65 -16.95
C GLU A 213 -0.96 27.46 -17.88
N TYR A 214 -1.75 26.83 -18.76
CA TYR A 214 -2.61 27.57 -19.70
C TYR A 214 -3.74 28.31 -18.98
N LEU A 215 -4.38 27.67 -18.00
CA LEU A 215 -5.37 28.31 -17.13
C LEU A 215 -4.75 29.44 -16.32
N ARG A 216 -3.55 29.20 -15.76
CA ARG A 216 -2.81 30.18 -14.97
C ARG A 216 -2.38 31.40 -15.81
N SER A 217 -2.12 31.20 -17.10
CA SER A 217 -1.78 32.26 -18.07
C SER A 217 -3.02 33.03 -18.52
N ALA A 218 -4.14 32.33 -18.74
CA ALA A 218 -5.41 32.92 -19.13
C ALA A 218 -6.00 33.80 -18.01
N GLU A 219 -5.97 33.32 -16.75
CA GLU A 219 -6.39 34.09 -15.57
C GLU A 219 -5.49 35.32 -15.34
N MET A 220 -4.19 35.21 -15.59
CA MET A 220 -3.27 36.36 -15.53
C MET A 220 -3.55 37.43 -16.60
N THR A 221 -4.07 37.04 -17.77
CA THR A 221 -4.41 37.99 -18.85
C THR A 221 -5.75 38.69 -18.64
N GLU A 222 -6.68 38.09 -17.91
CA GLU A 222 -8.00 38.70 -17.66
C GLU A 222 -8.03 39.66 -16.45
N GLU A 223 -7.11 39.54 -15.49
CA GLU A 223 -7.11 40.41 -14.30
C GLU A 223 -6.17 41.63 -14.37
N ALA A 224 -5.38 41.79 -15.43
CA ALA A 224 -4.31 42.80 -15.47
C ALA A 224 -4.70 44.18 -16.02
N ASN A 225 -6.00 44.51 -16.18
CA ASN A 225 -6.37 45.78 -16.82
C ASN A 225 -7.59 46.53 -16.25
N TYR A 226 -7.81 46.46 -14.93
CA TYR A 226 -8.72 47.37 -14.23
C TYR A 226 -7.96 48.52 -13.55
N ASN A 227 -7.18 49.30 -14.32
CA ASN A 227 -6.87 50.70 -13.94
C ASN A 227 -6.23 51.49 -15.11
N MET A 228 -6.94 51.57 -16.24
CA MET A 228 -6.64 52.55 -17.29
C MET A 228 -7.12 53.95 -16.84
N ILE A 229 -6.34 54.61 -15.99
CA ILE A 229 -6.42 56.05 -15.77
C ILE A 229 -5.01 56.60 -16.05
N ASP A 230 -4.88 57.42 -17.09
CA ASP A 230 -3.69 58.19 -17.49
C ASP A 230 -2.49 57.48 -18.16
N GLY A 231 -2.67 56.32 -18.80
CA GLY A 231 -1.70 55.82 -19.80
C GLY A 231 -0.29 55.50 -19.28
N LEU A 232 -0.11 55.40 -17.96
CA LEU A 232 1.16 55.08 -17.30
C LEU A 232 1.03 53.79 -16.48
N ASN A 233 1.79 52.77 -16.87
CA ASN A 233 1.90 51.50 -16.16
C ASN A 233 2.70 51.68 -14.86
N ASN A 234 2.03 51.66 -13.70
CA ASN A 234 2.65 51.92 -12.40
C ASN A 234 3.00 50.66 -11.57
N ASN A 235 2.86 49.44 -12.14
CA ASN A 235 3.15 48.19 -11.44
C ASN A 235 4.48 47.52 -11.86
N ALA A 236 5.45 48.28 -12.37
CA ALA A 236 6.79 47.75 -12.59
C ALA A 236 7.52 47.59 -11.24
N ALA A 237 7.76 46.35 -10.81
CA ALA A 237 8.70 46.08 -9.72
C ALA A 237 10.04 46.77 -10.02
N PRO A 238 10.71 47.41 -9.02
CA PRO A 238 11.95 48.13 -9.25
C PRO A 238 12.97 47.19 -9.90
N LYS A 239 13.52 47.60 -11.05
CA LYS A 239 14.55 46.85 -11.76
C LYS A 239 15.76 46.73 -10.83
N LYS A 240 15.90 45.58 -10.15
CA LYS A 240 17.16 45.21 -9.49
C LYS A 240 18.23 45.14 -10.57
N GLU A 241 19.22 46.02 -10.50
CA GLU A 241 20.41 45.97 -11.34
C GLU A 241 21.06 44.59 -11.22
N LYS A 242 20.95 43.79 -12.29
CA LYS A 242 21.62 42.49 -12.37
C LYS A 242 23.09 42.77 -12.70
N LYS A 243 23.97 42.65 -11.71
CA LYS A 243 25.44 42.86 -11.81
C LYS A 243 26.17 41.96 -12.83
N ARG A 244 25.49 41.12 -13.62
CA ARG A 244 26.12 40.23 -14.60
C ARG A 244 25.21 40.07 -15.83
N PRO A 245 25.72 40.26 -17.06
CA PRO A 245 24.97 39.94 -18.27
C PRO A 245 24.65 38.44 -18.28
N LYS A 246 23.41 38.09 -18.66
CA LYS A 246 23.01 36.69 -18.82
C LYS A 246 23.78 36.11 -20.00
N GLU A 247 24.60 35.09 -19.77
CA GLU A 247 25.27 34.37 -20.85
C GLU A 247 24.22 33.73 -21.77
N SER A 248 24.38 33.93 -23.08
CA SER A 248 23.54 33.32 -24.11
C SER A 248 23.58 31.79 -23.99
N VAL A 249 22.41 31.15 -24.07
CA VAL A 249 22.27 29.69 -24.08
C VAL A 249 23.11 29.07 -25.21
N LEU A 250 23.23 29.78 -26.35
CA LEU A 250 24.06 29.38 -27.49
C LEU A 250 25.56 29.31 -27.15
N ALA A 251 26.04 30.26 -26.34
CA ALA A 251 27.43 30.30 -25.91
C ALA A 251 27.75 29.12 -24.98
N LYS A 252 26.82 28.77 -24.08
CA LYS A 252 26.93 27.58 -23.22
C LYS A 252 26.89 26.27 -24.02
N LEU A 253 26.08 26.22 -25.07
CA LEU A 253 26.01 25.06 -25.96
C LEU A 253 27.36 24.80 -26.63
N HIS A 254 27.95 25.82 -27.27
CA HIS A 254 29.25 25.70 -27.94
C HIS A 254 30.40 25.38 -26.99
N GLN A 255 30.37 25.87 -25.74
CA GLN A 255 31.35 25.50 -24.72
C GLN A 255 31.27 24.01 -24.40
N LYS A 256 30.06 23.47 -24.20
CA LYS A 256 29.86 22.03 -23.96
C LYS A 256 30.25 21.18 -25.16
N GLU A 257 29.96 21.60 -26.39
CA GLU A 257 30.39 20.89 -27.60
C GLU A 257 31.92 20.77 -27.68
N LYS A 258 32.65 21.86 -27.40
CA LYS A 258 34.11 21.88 -27.37
C LYS A 258 34.67 21.00 -26.24
N GLU A 259 34.02 20.98 -25.08
CA GLU A 259 34.41 20.13 -23.96
C GLU A 259 34.23 18.64 -24.30
N ILE A 260 33.10 18.27 -24.91
CA ILE A 260 32.83 16.90 -25.40
C ILE A 260 33.84 16.51 -26.50
N ALA A 261 34.21 17.43 -27.38
CA ALA A 261 35.22 17.19 -28.42
C ALA A 261 36.63 16.95 -27.85
N ARG A 262 37.02 17.65 -26.76
CA ARG A 262 38.28 17.38 -26.04
C ARG A 262 38.23 16.06 -25.29
N ARG A 263 37.09 15.72 -24.68
CA ARG A 263 36.92 14.51 -23.86
C ARG A 263 36.81 13.23 -24.69
N SER A 264 36.29 13.32 -25.91
CA SER A 264 36.06 12.17 -26.80
C SER A 264 37.24 11.84 -27.73
N GLY A 265 38.38 12.54 -27.64
CA GLY A 265 39.59 12.22 -28.42
C GLY A 265 39.44 12.31 -29.94
N LYS A 266 38.32 12.85 -30.45
CA LYS A 266 38.03 12.89 -31.90
C LYS A 266 38.97 13.78 -32.72
N LYS A 267 39.71 14.70 -32.08
CA LYS A 267 40.73 15.51 -32.77
C LYS A 267 41.92 14.70 -33.28
N ALA A 268 42.28 13.59 -32.61
CA ALA A 268 43.38 12.75 -33.08
C ALA A 268 43.01 11.96 -34.35
N MET A 269 41.75 11.55 -34.50
CA MET A 269 41.33 10.72 -35.64
C MET A 269 41.15 11.52 -36.94
N GLN A 270 40.76 12.79 -36.84
CA GLN A 270 40.52 13.64 -38.01
C GLN A 270 41.83 14.20 -38.62
N GLU A 271 42.88 14.38 -37.80
CA GLU A 271 44.23 14.76 -38.26
C GLU A 271 44.97 13.57 -38.89
N ILE A 272 44.79 12.36 -38.37
CA ILE A 272 45.41 11.13 -38.93
C ILE A 272 44.81 10.79 -40.30
N MET A 273 43.49 10.91 -40.49
CA MET A 273 42.87 10.68 -41.81
C MET A 273 43.24 11.74 -42.86
N GLY A 274 43.54 12.98 -42.46
CA GLY A 274 43.96 14.03 -43.38
C GLY A 274 45.38 13.84 -43.92
N GLN A 275 46.30 13.34 -43.09
CA GLN A 275 47.70 13.15 -43.48
C GLN A 275 47.95 11.90 -44.35
N ASP A 276 47.13 10.85 -44.23
CA ASP A 276 47.24 9.65 -45.07
C ASP A 276 46.78 9.90 -46.52
N MET A 277 45.80 10.79 -46.72
CA MET A 277 45.30 11.15 -48.06
C MET A 277 46.28 12.00 -48.88
N GLU A 278 47.20 12.75 -48.24
CA GLU A 278 48.23 13.54 -48.94
C GLU A 278 49.47 12.72 -49.31
N ARG A 279 49.73 11.57 -48.66
CA ARG A 279 50.86 10.69 -49.00
C ARG A 279 50.58 9.72 -50.13
N ALA A 280 49.32 9.42 -50.44
CA ALA A 280 48.93 8.55 -51.54
C ALA A 280 48.88 9.26 -52.93
N LYS A 281 49.29 10.53 -53.01
CA LYS A 281 49.23 11.35 -54.24
C LYS A 281 50.60 11.81 -54.77
N LYS A 282 51.69 11.19 -54.33
CA LYS A 282 53.04 11.38 -54.90
C LYS A 282 53.55 10.10 -55.52
#